data_AF-A0A972Y0L2-F1
#
_entry.id   AF-A0A972Y0L2-F1
#
_cell.length_a   1.000
_cell.length_b   1.000
_cell.length_c   1.000
_cell.angle_alpha   90.00
_cell.angle_beta   90.00
_cell.angle_gamma   90.00
#
_symmetry.space_group_name_H-M   'P 1'
#
loop_
_entity.id
_entity.type
_entity.pdbx_description
1 polymer ?
#
loop_
_entity_poly.entity_id
_entity_poly.type
_entity_poly.pdbx_seq_one_letter_code
_entity_poly.pdbx_strand_id
1 'polypeptide(L)'
;MKYYNLIKLNRFIKSHRIKFLGLYGLHLLGRRYLAVHLDPVNACNLRCKMCYFTDKDYVKKLKGIIPPEEIAFLGNSFFKRAVKLQIGCGTEPTLYKELGKIIKEAKKHEVPYVSITTNANLIKEEELRDWAASGLSEITVSLHGVT
;
A
#
# COMPACT_ATOMS: atom_id res chain seq x y z
N MET A 1 10.23 -14.15 -0.36
CA MET A 1 11.26 -13.20 -0.87
C MET A 1 11.28 -11.97 0.03
N LYS A 2 12.40 -11.62 0.66
CA LYS A 2 12.46 -10.47 1.60
C LYS A 2 12.55 -9.17 0.81
N TYR A 3 11.48 -8.37 0.77
CA TYR A 3 11.38 -7.10 0.01
C TYR A 3 12.59 -6.19 0.21
N TYR A 4 13.05 -6.00 1.45
CA TYR A 4 14.21 -5.17 1.77
C TYR A 4 15.53 -5.67 1.17
N ASN A 5 15.69 -6.98 0.95
CA ASN A 5 16.88 -7.52 0.28
C ASN A 5 16.92 -7.12 -1.20
N LEU A 6 15.75 -7.06 -1.86
CA LEU A 6 15.66 -6.58 -3.24
C LEU A 6 16.02 -5.10 -3.36
N ILE A 7 15.59 -4.27 -2.40
CA ILE A 7 16.00 -2.86 -2.37
C ILE A 7 17.52 -2.75 -2.24
N LYS A 8 18.13 -3.52 -1.33
CA LYS A 8 19.59 -3.54 -1.15
C LYS A 8 20.32 -3.94 -2.44
N LEU A 9 19.84 -4.99 -3.12
CA LEU A 9 20.39 -5.43 -4.41
C LEU A 9 20.24 -4.33 -5.48
N ASN A 10 19.07 -3.71 -5.58
CA ASN A 10 18.82 -2.62 -6.53
C ASN A 10 19.71 -1.39 -6.27
N ARG A 11 20.05 -1.09 -5.00
CA ARG A 11 20.99 -0.01 -4.64
C ARG A 11 22.43 -0.35 -5.02
N PHE A 12 22.82 -1.62 -4.97
CA PHE A 12 24.16 -2.07 -5.33
C PHE A 12 24.43 -1.93 -6.84
N ILE A 13 23.43 -2.20 -7.67
CA ILE A 13 23.51 -2.01 -9.13
C ILE A 13 23.45 -0.51 -9.43
N LYS A 14 24.54 0.08 -9.94
CA LYS A 14 24.57 1.52 -10.29
C LYS A 14 24.05 1.82 -11.70
N SER A 15 24.19 0.89 -12.63
CA SER A 15 23.81 1.09 -14.04
C SER A 15 22.29 0.96 -14.24
N HIS A 16 21.66 2.01 -14.76
CA HIS A 16 20.24 2.01 -15.13
C HIS A 16 19.93 1.01 -16.25
N ARG A 17 20.85 0.81 -17.22
CA ARG A 17 20.65 -0.17 -18.31
C ARG A 17 20.50 -1.59 -17.77
N ILE A 18 21.31 -1.97 -16.80
CA ILE A 18 21.24 -3.30 -16.15
C ILE A 18 19.91 -3.44 -15.39
N LYS A 19 19.47 -2.38 -14.67
CA LYS A 19 18.18 -2.39 -13.97
C LYS A 19 17.01 -2.58 -14.92
N PHE A 20 16.97 -1.82 -16.01
CA PHE A 20 15.89 -1.92 -16.99
C PHE A 20 15.90 -3.25 -17.73
N LEU A 21 17.07 -3.76 -18.08
CA LEU A 21 17.20 -5.10 -18.66
C LEU A 21 16.68 -6.18 -17.69
N GLY A 22 17.00 -6.06 -16.40
CA GLY A 22 16.48 -6.94 -15.36
C GLY A 22 14.96 -6.84 -15.21
N LEU A 23 14.40 -5.64 -15.17
CA LEU A 23 12.94 -5.43 -15.13
C LEU A 23 12.25 -6.01 -16.37
N TYR A 24 12.82 -5.82 -17.56
CA TYR A 24 12.32 -6.40 -18.80
C TYR A 24 12.36 -7.92 -18.76
N GLY A 25 13.46 -8.52 -18.29
CA GLY A 25 13.56 -9.96 -18.08
C GLY A 25 12.50 -10.49 -17.10
N LEU A 26 12.27 -9.80 -15.97
CA LEU A 26 11.21 -10.15 -15.03
C LEU A 26 9.82 -10.04 -15.68
N HIS A 27 9.60 -9.03 -16.51
CA HIS A 27 8.34 -8.85 -17.22
C HIS A 27 8.05 -9.99 -18.19
N LEU A 28 9.03 -10.37 -19.03
CA LEU A 28 8.92 -11.47 -19.99
C LEU A 28 8.72 -12.82 -19.33
N LEU A 29 9.43 -13.07 -18.22
CA LEU A 29 9.31 -14.32 -17.45
C LEU A 29 8.06 -14.36 -16.55
N GLY A 30 7.19 -13.34 -16.63
CA GLY A 30 5.98 -13.24 -15.79
C GLY A 30 6.27 -13.18 -14.29
N ARG A 31 7.48 -12.76 -13.90
CA ARG A 31 7.89 -12.65 -12.49
C ARG A 31 7.37 -11.34 -11.90
N ARG A 32 7.32 -11.29 -10.56
CA ARG A 32 6.88 -10.11 -9.81
C ARG A 32 7.98 -9.05 -9.79
N TYR A 33 7.61 -7.80 -10.05
CA TYR A 33 8.54 -6.65 -10.00
C TYR A 33 7.86 -5.33 -9.61
N LEU A 34 6.54 -5.30 -9.44
CA LEU A 34 5.81 -4.06 -9.13
C LEU A 34 5.83 -3.76 -7.62
N ALA A 35 5.99 -2.50 -7.28
CA ALA A 35 5.62 -1.97 -5.96
C ALA A 35 4.34 -1.16 -6.16
N VAL A 36 3.23 -1.63 -5.60
CA VAL A 36 1.91 -1.01 -5.74
C VAL A 36 1.65 -0.15 -4.52
N HIS A 37 1.37 1.13 -4.76
CA HIS A 37 0.99 2.10 -3.74
C HIS A 37 -0.50 2.43 -3.96
N LEU A 38 -1.32 2.17 -2.95
CA LEU A 38 -2.77 2.21 -3.06
C LEU A 38 -3.38 3.03 -1.91
N ASP A 39 -4.16 4.05 -2.28
CA ASP A 39 -5.05 4.76 -1.37
C ASP A 39 -6.50 4.31 -1.68
N PRO A 40 -7.17 3.54 -0.80
CA PRO A 40 -8.49 3.00 -1.10
C PRO A 40 -9.61 4.03 -0.97
N VAL A 41 -9.32 5.14 -0.29
CA VAL A 41 -10.25 6.24 -0.05
C VAL A 41 -9.48 7.54 -0.09
N ASN A 42 -9.99 8.54 -0.83
CA ASN A 42 -9.40 9.87 -0.87
C ASN A 42 -9.84 10.75 0.30
N ALA A 43 -9.67 10.27 1.53
CA ALA A 43 -10.06 10.99 2.74
C ALA A 43 -9.06 10.80 3.89
N CYS A 44 -9.05 11.76 4.80
CA CYS A 44 -8.28 11.69 6.04
C CYS A 44 -9.07 12.34 7.19
N ASN A 45 -8.97 11.80 8.39
CA ASN A 45 -9.59 12.32 9.62
C ASN A 45 -8.72 13.40 10.29
N LEU A 46 -7.47 13.58 9.88
CA LEU A 46 -6.58 14.63 10.39
C LEU A 46 -6.34 15.74 9.35
N ARG A 47 -5.87 16.91 9.84
CA ARG A 47 -5.53 18.10 9.04
C ARG A 47 -4.13 18.62 9.42
N CYS A 48 -3.17 17.70 9.38
CA CYS A 48 -1.78 17.94 9.80
C CYS A 48 -1.14 19.06 8.97
N LYS A 49 -0.57 20.10 9.61
CA LYS A 49 -0.11 21.34 8.94
C LYS A 49 0.82 21.15 7.73
N MET A 50 1.62 20.09 7.72
CA MET A 50 2.56 19.74 6.65
C MET A 50 1.91 18.95 5.48
N CYS A 51 0.65 18.54 5.63
CA CYS A 51 -0.05 17.70 4.67
C CYS A 51 -0.93 18.53 3.74
N TYR A 52 -1.07 18.07 2.50
CA TYR A 52 -1.97 18.67 1.52
C TYR A 52 -3.44 18.68 1.96
N PHE A 53 -3.82 17.82 2.92
CA PHE A 53 -5.16 17.85 3.52
C PHE A 53 -5.43 19.13 4.33
N THR A 54 -4.41 19.93 4.67
CA THR A 54 -4.61 21.25 5.30
C THR A 54 -5.25 22.26 4.36
N ASP A 55 -5.01 22.15 3.05
CA ASP A 55 -5.62 23.03 2.06
C ASP A 55 -7.08 22.60 1.80
N LYS A 56 -8.02 23.48 2.16
CA LYS A 56 -9.46 23.24 2.00
C LYS A 56 -9.88 23.10 0.53
N ASP A 57 -9.24 23.82 -0.38
CA ASP A 57 -9.60 23.78 -1.79
C ASP A 57 -9.01 22.54 -2.48
N TYR A 58 -7.87 22.06 -2.01
CA TYR A 58 -7.34 20.76 -2.40
C TYR A 58 -8.28 19.62 -1.97
N VAL A 59 -8.73 19.61 -0.71
CA VAL A 59 -9.59 18.56 -0.17
C VAL A 59 -10.93 18.46 -0.91
N LYS A 60 -11.53 19.58 -1.34
CA LYS A 60 -12.79 19.56 -2.13
C LYS A 60 -12.66 18.80 -3.45
N LYS A 61 -11.45 18.75 -4.02
CA LYS A 61 -11.15 18.06 -5.29
C LYS A 61 -10.88 16.56 -5.08
N LEU A 62 -10.44 16.17 -3.88
CA LEU A 62 -10.23 14.78 -3.52
C LEU A 62 -11.58 14.07 -3.34
N LYS A 63 -11.95 13.28 -4.35
CA LYS A 63 -13.11 12.40 -4.33
C LYS A 63 -12.66 11.02 -4.78
N GLY A 64 -13.35 9.99 -4.31
CA GLY A 64 -13.09 8.62 -4.72
C GLY A 64 -12.98 7.68 -3.54
N ILE A 65 -13.71 6.58 -3.67
CA ILE A 65 -13.64 5.41 -2.82
C ILE A 65 -13.62 4.25 -3.79
N ILE A 66 -12.68 3.33 -3.61
CA ILE A 66 -12.68 2.09 -4.39
C ILE A 66 -13.94 1.30 -4.02
N PRO A 67 -14.83 0.97 -4.97
CA PRO A 67 -15.98 0.14 -4.66
C PRO A 67 -15.51 -1.26 -4.21
N PRO A 68 -16.13 -1.86 -3.17
CA PRO A 68 -15.72 -3.17 -2.67
C PRO A 68 -15.70 -4.27 -3.73
N GLU A 69 -16.61 -4.21 -4.70
CA GLU A 69 -16.71 -5.11 -5.84
C GLU A 69 -15.49 -5.03 -6.80
N GLU A 70 -14.80 -3.89 -6.85
CA GLU A 70 -13.62 -3.70 -7.70
C GLU A 70 -12.33 -4.24 -7.07
N ILE A 71 -12.33 -4.59 -5.78
CA ILE A 71 -11.13 -5.10 -5.10
C ILE A 71 -10.57 -6.34 -5.81
N ALA A 72 -11.44 -7.25 -6.26
CA ALA A 72 -11.04 -8.45 -6.99
C ALA A 72 -10.41 -8.10 -8.36
N PHE A 73 -10.92 -7.07 -9.04
CA PHE A 73 -10.36 -6.59 -10.30
C PHE A 73 -8.95 -6.02 -10.10
N LEU A 74 -8.72 -5.26 -9.02
CA LEU A 74 -7.39 -4.76 -8.65
C LEU A 74 -6.42 -5.91 -8.37
N GLY A 75 -6.90 -6.95 -7.69
CA GLY A 75 -6.15 -8.17 -7.44
C GLY A 75 -5.62 -8.82 -8.71
N ASN A 76 -6.54 -9.11 -9.64
CA ASN A 76 -6.22 -9.77 -10.90
C ASN A 76 -5.27 -8.94 -11.79
N SER A 77 -5.42 -7.61 -11.75
CA SER A 77 -4.68 -6.70 -12.62
C SER A 77 -3.27 -6.38 -12.12
N PHE A 78 -3.14 -6.06 -10.82
CA PHE A 78 -1.89 -5.52 -10.26
C PHE A 78 -1.20 -6.48 -9.30
N PHE A 79 -1.95 -7.14 -8.41
CA PHE A 79 -1.34 -7.90 -7.30
C PHE A 79 -0.61 -9.16 -7.77
N LYS A 80 -1.02 -9.77 -8.89
CA LYS A 80 -0.32 -10.91 -9.50
C LYS A 80 1.15 -10.61 -9.85
N ARG A 81 1.48 -9.36 -10.18
CA ARG A 81 2.85 -8.91 -10.50
C ARG A 81 3.51 -8.11 -9.38
N ALA A 82 2.80 -7.89 -8.26
CA ALA A 82 3.29 -7.09 -7.14
C ALA A 82 4.23 -7.88 -6.23
N VAL A 83 5.35 -7.25 -5.88
CA VAL A 83 6.29 -7.66 -4.85
C VAL A 83 5.95 -7.01 -3.50
N LYS A 84 5.45 -5.77 -3.54
CA LYS A 84 4.98 -5.03 -2.37
C LYS A 84 3.64 -4.35 -2.68
N LEU A 85 2.73 -4.41 -1.71
CA LEU A 85 1.55 -3.55 -1.64
C LEU A 85 1.70 -2.62 -0.43
N GLN A 86 1.72 -1.31 -0.68
CA GLN A 86 1.67 -0.27 0.34
C GLN A 86 0.27 0.34 0.32
N ILE A 87 -0.46 0.25 1.43
CA ILE A 87 -1.78 0.85 1.60
C ILE A 87 -1.64 2.10 2.48
N GLY A 88 -2.32 3.18 2.10
CA GLY A 88 -2.18 4.47 2.79
C GLY A 88 -0.86 5.13 2.41
N CYS A 89 -0.88 5.93 1.34
CA CYS A 89 0.29 6.65 0.84
C CYS A 89 0.15 8.15 1.05
N GLY A 90 -1.06 8.65 0.91
CA GLY A 90 -1.37 10.04 1.20
C GLY A 90 -2.65 10.23 2.02
N THR A 91 -3.48 9.20 2.12
CA THR A 91 -4.79 9.25 2.77
C THR A 91 -4.80 8.39 4.03
N GLU A 92 -5.87 8.46 4.82
CA GLU A 92 -6.00 7.58 5.98
C GLU A 92 -6.74 6.30 5.58
N PRO A 93 -6.04 5.16 5.44
CA PRO A 93 -6.65 3.94 4.94
C PRO A 93 -7.68 3.33 5.89
N THR A 94 -7.60 3.63 7.20
CA THR A 94 -8.55 3.10 8.21
C THR A 94 -9.96 3.69 8.09
N LEU A 95 -10.14 4.75 7.28
CA LEU A 95 -11.48 5.24 6.91
C LEU A 95 -12.19 4.33 5.91
N TYR A 96 -11.47 3.43 5.24
CA TYR A 96 -12.04 2.48 4.30
C TYR A 96 -12.51 1.22 5.03
N LYS A 97 -13.84 1.06 5.15
CA LYS A 97 -14.48 -0.05 5.89
C LYS A 97 -14.02 -1.44 5.44
N GLU A 98 -13.64 -1.58 4.18
CA GLU A 98 -13.29 -2.85 3.55
C GLU A 98 -11.77 -3.06 3.43
N LEU A 99 -10.98 -2.36 4.25
CA LEU A 99 -9.51 -2.46 4.26
C LEU A 99 -9.02 -3.90 4.43
N GLY A 100 -9.66 -4.68 5.29
CA GLY A 100 -9.36 -6.09 5.49
C GLY A 100 -9.54 -6.93 4.21
N LYS A 101 -10.51 -6.60 3.34
CA LYS A 101 -10.69 -7.30 2.05
C LYS A 101 -9.53 -7.05 1.10
N ILE A 102 -8.94 -5.85 1.10
CA ILE A 102 -7.76 -5.53 0.27
C ILE A 102 -6.56 -6.39 0.70
N ILE A 103 -6.33 -6.51 2.02
CA ILE A 103 -5.24 -7.34 2.56
C ILE A 103 -5.44 -8.80 2.14
N LYS A 104 -6.66 -9.33 2.34
CA LYS A 104 -7.00 -10.71 1.95
C LYS A 104 -6.82 -10.94 0.45
N GLU A 105 -7.24 -10.00 -0.40
CA GLU A 105 -7.11 -10.13 -1.85
C GLU A 105 -5.64 -10.06 -2.31
N ALA A 106 -4.82 -9.20 -1.68
CA ALA A 106 -3.39 -9.17 -1.92
C ALA A 106 -2.71 -10.49 -1.54
N LYS A 107 -3.11 -11.08 -0.42
CA LYS A 107 -2.55 -12.36 0.04
C LYS A 107 -3.04 -13.55 -0.76
N LYS A 108 -4.29 -13.55 -1.24
CA LYS A 108 -4.81 -14.49 -2.25
C LYS A 108 -3.97 -14.47 -3.54
N HIS A 109 -3.51 -13.30 -3.95
CA HIS A 109 -2.58 -13.12 -5.07
C HIS A 109 -1.10 -13.29 -4.68
N GLU A 110 -0.82 -13.88 -3.52
CA GLU A 110 0.52 -14.17 -2.99
C GLU A 110 1.47 -12.97 -3.00
N VAL A 111 0.96 -11.76 -2.76
CA VAL A 111 1.80 -10.57 -2.62
C VAL A 111 2.77 -10.82 -1.44
N PRO A 112 4.09 -10.79 -1.67
CA PRO A 112 5.07 -11.17 -0.65
C PRO A 112 5.11 -10.25 0.56
N TYR A 113 4.78 -8.96 0.37
CA TYR A 113 4.91 -7.94 1.39
C TYR A 113 3.74 -6.96 1.32
N VAL A 114 2.92 -6.94 2.36
CA VAL A 114 1.77 -6.02 2.47
C VAL A 114 2.01 -5.11 3.67
N SER A 115 2.00 -3.81 3.45
CA SER A 115 2.23 -2.80 4.49
C SER A 115 1.13 -1.75 4.49
N ILE A 116 0.83 -1.23 5.68
CA ILE A 116 -0.12 -0.12 5.88
C ILE A 116 0.62 1.04 6.51
N THR A 117 0.38 2.27 6.04
CA THR A 117 0.76 3.50 6.74
C THR A 117 -0.50 4.23 7.19
N THR A 118 -0.55 4.62 8.45
CA THR A 118 -1.77 5.12 9.11
C THR A 118 -1.41 6.01 10.29
N ASN A 119 -2.30 6.93 10.67
CA ASN A 119 -2.22 7.66 11.93
C ASN A 119 -2.67 6.84 13.16
N ALA A 120 -3.20 5.62 12.93
CA ALA A 120 -3.64 4.67 13.93
C ALA A 120 -4.80 5.08 14.86
N ASN A 121 -5.38 6.29 14.71
CA ASN A 121 -6.43 6.78 15.61
C ASN A 121 -7.73 5.95 15.59
N LEU A 122 -7.99 5.24 14.49
CA LEU A 122 -9.22 4.47 14.30
C LEU A 122 -9.01 2.96 14.42
N ILE A 123 -7.78 2.49 14.63
CA ILE A 123 -7.48 1.06 14.65
C ILE A 123 -7.95 0.48 15.97
N LYS A 124 -8.75 -0.59 15.88
CA LYS A 124 -9.08 -1.43 17.04
C LYS A 124 -8.16 -2.65 17.10
N GLU A 125 -7.91 -3.15 18.30
CA GLU A 125 -7.06 -4.31 18.51
C GLU A 125 -7.54 -5.55 17.73
N GLU A 126 -8.85 -5.80 17.74
CA GLU A 126 -9.47 -6.92 17.02
C GLU A 126 -9.22 -6.83 15.50
N GLU A 127 -9.40 -5.65 14.91
CA GLU A 127 -9.14 -5.43 13.49
C GLU A 127 -7.67 -5.61 13.14
N LEU A 128 -6.77 -5.13 14.00
CA LEU A 128 -5.33 -5.30 13.80
C LEU A 128 -4.93 -6.78 13.86
N ARG A 129 -5.49 -7.53 14.82
CA ARG A 129 -5.29 -8.99 14.93
C ARG A 129 -5.80 -9.70 13.68
N ASP A 130 -6.96 -9.32 13.18
CA ASP A 130 -7.53 -9.86 11.94
C ASP A 130 -6.66 -9.56 10.72
N TRP A 131 -6.11 -8.34 10.62
CA TRP A 131 -5.21 -7.96 9.53
C TRP A 131 -3.88 -8.72 9.59
N ALA A 132 -3.31 -8.86 10.79
CA ALA A 132 -2.09 -9.64 11.00
C ALA A 132 -2.32 -11.11 10.64
N ALA A 133 -3.41 -11.71 11.11
CA ALA A 133 -3.80 -13.08 10.76
C ALA A 133 -4.07 -13.24 9.26
N SER A 134 -4.62 -12.22 8.61
CA SER A 134 -4.85 -12.18 7.16
C SER A 134 -3.56 -12.03 6.35
N GLY A 135 -2.42 -11.72 6.98
CA GLY A 135 -1.10 -11.67 6.35
C GLY A 135 -0.51 -10.29 6.14
N LEU A 136 -1.01 -9.26 6.86
CA LEU A 136 -0.34 -7.96 6.96
C LEU A 136 1.08 -8.13 7.50
N SER A 137 2.07 -7.58 6.79
CA SER A 137 3.49 -7.78 7.09
C SER A 137 4.11 -6.64 7.90
N GLU A 138 3.58 -5.43 7.78
CA GLU A 138 4.14 -4.23 8.40
C GLU A 138 3.04 -3.19 8.62
N ILE A 139 3.11 -2.49 9.75
CA ILE A 139 2.35 -1.27 9.99
C ILE A 139 3.34 -0.14 10.26
N THR A 140 3.18 0.97 9.56
CA THR A 140 3.91 2.21 9.79
C THR A 140 2.95 3.21 10.41
N VAL A 141 3.24 3.63 11.64
CA VAL A 141 2.41 4.61 12.35
C VAL A 141 3.01 6.00 12.16
N SER A 142 2.25 6.89 11.53
CA SER A 142 2.62 8.30 11.38
C SER A 142 2.15 9.09 12.59
N LEU A 143 3.08 9.34 13.52
CA LEU A 143 2.84 10.14 14.71
C LEU A 143 3.51 11.51 14.55
N HIS A 144 2.69 12.57 14.48
CA HIS A 144 3.20 13.94 14.34
C HIS A 144 3.47 14.64 15.67
N GLY A 145 2.82 14.21 16.75
CA GLY A 145 2.99 14.77 18.08
C GLY A 145 2.19 13.99 19.11
N VAL A 146 2.66 14.03 20.35
CA VAL A 146 1.94 13.55 21.54
C VAL A 146 1.60 14.75 22.42
N THR A 147 0.49 14.68 23.14
CA THR A 147 0.11 15.63 24.19
C THR A 147 0.62 15.17 25.54
#